data_AF-A0A8T4RJU8-F1
#
_entry.id   AF-A0A8T4RJU8-F1
#
_cell.length_a   1.000
_cell.length_b   1.000
_cell.length_c   1.000
_cell.angle_alpha   90.00
_cell.angle_beta   90.00
_cell.angle_gamma   90.00
#
_symmetry.space_group_name_H-M   'P 1'
#
loop_
_entity.id
_entity.type
_entity.pdbx_description
1 polymer ?
#
loop_
_entity_poly.entity_id
_entity_poly.type
_entity_poly.pdbx_seq_one_letter_code
_entity_poly.pdbx_strand_id
1 'polypeptide(L)'
;APHFSAGRRSLSHWNECAKCVNALAPLAATVMMGGMLEGLLLARLQQLRDRGLAFKTKACPKDNAGKPLGFDKWCLNNYMDVTHELKLISQTGKDISAVLRDYRNFIHPKEEYKGTSISPGDAQIMWEIAKGVTGQLLK
;
A
#
# COMPACT_ATOMS: atom_id res chain seq x y z
N ALA A 1 -8.90 -10.98 19.67
CA ALA A 1 -8.61 -9.64 20.20
C ALA A 1 -7.83 -8.70 19.24
N PRO A 2 -6.85 -9.12 18.42
CA PRO A 2 -6.12 -8.20 17.51
C PRO A 2 -6.83 -7.91 16.17
N HIS A 3 -7.69 -8.81 15.67
CA HIS A 3 -8.42 -8.60 14.41
C HIS A 3 -9.43 -7.44 14.46
N PHE A 4 -9.99 -7.14 15.64
CA PHE A 4 -11.01 -6.09 15.82
C PHE A 4 -10.43 -4.68 16.00
N SER A 5 -9.18 -4.55 16.45
CA SER A 5 -8.49 -3.26 16.55
C SER A 5 -7.90 -2.82 15.22
N ALA A 6 -7.40 -3.76 14.42
CA ALA A 6 -6.92 -3.50 13.05
C ALA A 6 -8.03 -2.92 12.15
N GLY A 7 -9.23 -3.50 12.18
CA GLY A 7 -10.38 -3.04 11.39
C GLY A 7 -10.89 -1.63 11.76
N ARG A 8 -10.80 -1.24 13.04
CA ARG A 8 -11.16 0.12 13.48
C ARG A 8 -10.11 1.16 13.10
N ARG A 9 -8.82 0.79 13.15
CA ARG A 9 -7.72 1.66 12.75
C ARG A 9 -7.63 1.85 11.23
N SER A 10 -8.00 0.84 10.45
CA SER A 10 -8.13 0.99 8.99
C SER A 10 -9.26 1.95 8.62
N LEU A 11 -10.37 1.95 9.35
CA LEU A 11 -11.48 2.88 9.12
C LEU A 11 -11.12 4.33 9.47
N SER A 12 -10.35 4.56 10.54
CA SER A 12 -9.88 5.91 10.87
C SER A 12 -8.94 6.47 9.80
N HIS A 13 -7.96 5.68 9.35
CA HIS A 13 -7.04 6.10 8.28
C HIS A 13 -7.76 6.34 6.94
N TRP A 14 -8.79 5.54 6.63
CA TRP A 14 -9.63 5.76 5.46
C TRP A 14 -10.31 7.13 5.49
N ASN A 15 -10.95 7.47 6.60
CA ASN A 15 -11.64 8.75 6.76
C ASN A 15 -10.66 9.93 6.74
N GLU A 16 -9.48 9.76 7.31
CA GLU A 16 -8.42 10.77 7.27
C GLU A 16 -7.91 10.98 5.84
N CYS A 17 -7.71 9.89 5.09
CA CYS A 17 -7.28 9.93 3.69
C CYS A 17 -8.31 10.67 2.82
N ALA A 18 -9.59 10.34 2.97
CA ALA A 18 -10.67 11.03 2.28
C ALA A 18 -10.68 12.54 2.58
N LYS A 19 -10.40 12.95 3.83
CA LYS A 19 -10.29 14.38 4.18
C LYS A 19 -9.14 15.06 3.46
N CYS A 20 -7.95 14.43 3.37
CA CYS A 20 -6.81 15.01 2.65
C CYS A 20 -7.07 15.16 1.15
N VAL A 21 -7.73 14.19 0.52
CA VAL A 21 -8.13 14.27 -0.89
C VAL A 21 -9.11 15.44 -1.10
N ASN A 22 -10.14 15.54 -0.25
CA ASN A 22 -11.15 16.60 -0.33
C ASN A 22 -10.60 18.00 -0.04
N ALA A 23 -9.59 18.10 0.83
CA ALA A 23 -8.92 19.34 1.16
C ALA A 23 -7.87 19.77 0.12
N LEU A 24 -7.75 19.05 -1.00
CA LEU A 24 -6.74 19.29 -2.03
C LEU A 24 -5.31 19.30 -1.47
N ALA A 25 -5.01 18.36 -0.57
CA ALA A 25 -3.70 18.14 0.03
C ALA A 25 -3.02 16.89 -0.59
N PRO A 26 -2.54 16.96 -1.85
CA PRO A 26 -2.14 15.78 -2.63
C PRO A 26 -0.97 15.02 -2.03
N LEU A 27 0.02 15.71 -1.46
CA LEU A 27 1.14 15.06 -0.78
C LEU A 27 0.65 14.24 0.42
N ALA A 28 -0.09 14.88 1.34
CA ALA A 28 -0.63 14.23 2.53
C ALA A 28 -1.55 13.05 2.18
N ALA A 29 -2.43 13.23 1.18
CA ALA A 29 -3.31 12.19 0.69
C ALA A 29 -2.50 10.97 0.20
N THR A 30 -1.48 11.20 -0.62
CA THR A 30 -0.65 10.12 -1.20
C THR A 30 0.10 9.34 -0.12
N VAL A 31 0.66 10.03 0.87
CA VAL A 31 1.35 9.41 2.02
C VAL A 31 0.39 8.52 2.81
N MET A 32 -0.80 9.02 3.12
CA MET A 32 -1.77 8.25 3.89
C MET A 32 -2.34 7.07 3.11
N MET A 33 -2.55 7.21 1.79
CA MET A 33 -2.91 6.08 0.92
C MET A 33 -1.87 4.96 0.99
N GLY A 34 -0.58 5.31 0.94
CA GLY A 34 0.52 4.36 1.04
C GLY A 34 0.49 3.56 2.34
N GLY A 35 0.46 4.24 3.48
CA GLY A 35 0.41 3.57 4.80
C GLY A 35 -0.87 2.77 5.04
N MET A 36 -2.00 3.27 4.53
CA MET A 36 -3.29 2.56 4.60
C MET A 36 -3.24 1.24 3.81
N LEU A 37 -2.74 1.25 2.57
CA LEU A 37 -2.62 0.05 1.75
C LEU A 37 -1.62 -0.95 2.33
N GLU A 38 -0.46 -0.49 2.85
CA GLU A 38 0.49 -1.36 3.56
C GLU A 38 -0.21 -2.15 4.69
N GLY A 39 -0.98 -1.45 5.52
CA GLY A 39 -1.73 -2.08 6.62
C GLY A 39 -2.78 -3.08 6.14
N LEU A 40 -3.53 -2.74 5.08
CA LEU A 40 -4.56 -3.62 4.51
C LEU A 40 -3.96 -4.88 3.87
N LEU A 41 -2.88 -4.74 3.10
CA LEU A 41 -2.20 -5.87 2.46
C LEU A 41 -1.60 -6.82 3.48
N LEU A 42 -0.94 -6.28 4.52
CA LEU A 42 -0.43 -7.07 5.63
C LEU A 42 -1.57 -7.83 6.33
N ALA A 43 -2.66 -7.13 6.67
CA ALA A 43 -3.82 -7.76 7.31
C ALA A 43 -4.39 -8.88 6.44
N ARG A 44 -4.49 -8.68 5.13
CA ARG A 44 -4.97 -9.70 4.19
C ARG A 44 -4.06 -10.93 4.16
N LEU A 45 -2.75 -10.75 4.07
CA LEU A 45 -1.78 -11.85 4.10
C LEU A 45 -1.82 -12.62 5.44
N GLN A 46 -2.01 -11.93 6.57
CA GLN A 46 -2.14 -12.55 7.89
C GLN A 46 -3.45 -13.35 8.07
N GLN A 47 -4.48 -13.03 7.29
CA GLN A 47 -5.77 -13.73 7.30
C GLN A 47 -5.81 -14.96 6.37
N LEU A 48 -4.78 -15.19 5.55
CA LEU A 48 -4.69 -16.40 4.74
C LEU A 48 -4.66 -17.65 5.63
N ARG A 49 -5.35 -18.71 5.19
CA ARG A 49 -5.36 -20.01 5.88
C ARG A 49 -3.95 -20.60 5.99
N ASP A 50 -3.14 -20.47 4.93
CA ASP A 50 -1.70 -20.75 4.95
C ASP A 50 -0.92 -19.47 4.69
N ARG A 51 -0.41 -18.87 5.77
CA ARG A 51 0.45 -17.67 5.73
C ARG A 51 1.79 -17.94 5.04
N GLY A 52 2.23 -19.19 5.02
CA GLY A 52 3.47 -19.63 4.37
C GLY A 52 3.46 -19.39 2.86
N LEU A 53 2.28 -19.28 2.24
CA LEU A 53 2.15 -18.99 0.81
C LEU A 53 2.83 -17.68 0.42
N ALA A 54 2.74 -16.65 1.25
CA ALA A 54 3.38 -15.36 1.00
C ALA A 54 4.90 -15.50 0.86
N PHE A 55 5.52 -16.32 1.72
CA PHE A 55 6.98 -16.54 1.73
C PHE A 55 7.48 -17.52 0.65
N LYS A 56 6.56 -18.26 0.01
CA LYS A 56 6.86 -19.19 -1.09
C LYS A 56 6.80 -18.53 -2.47
N THR A 57 6.22 -17.32 -2.56
CA THR A 57 6.17 -16.56 -3.81
C THR A 57 7.56 -16.20 -4.31
N LYS A 58 7.71 -16.06 -5.63
CA LYS A 58 8.95 -15.55 -6.25
C LYS A 58 9.19 -14.09 -5.88
N ALA A 59 8.12 -13.32 -5.70
CA ALA A 59 8.12 -11.94 -5.24
C ALA A 59 8.50 -11.74 -3.77
N CYS A 60 8.61 -12.81 -2.96
CA CYS A 60 8.98 -12.68 -1.56
C CYS A 60 10.36 -12.03 -1.42
N PRO A 61 10.48 -10.90 -0.70
CA PRO A 61 11.77 -10.25 -0.49
C PRO A 61 12.66 -11.16 0.37
N LYS A 62 13.94 -11.19 0.02
CA LYS A 62 14.96 -12.01 0.65
C LYS A 62 16.15 -11.16 1.08
N ASP A 63 16.85 -11.60 2.12
CA ASP A 63 18.13 -11.01 2.49
C ASP A 63 19.26 -11.42 1.52
N ASN A 64 20.46 -10.91 1.77
CA ASN A 64 21.66 -11.20 0.97
C ASN A 64 22.06 -12.70 0.98
N ALA A 65 21.59 -13.48 1.96
CA ALA A 65 21.81 -14.92 2.06
C ALA A 65 20.68 -15.73 1.39
N GLY A 66 19.70 -15.06 0.77
CA GLY A 66 18.55 -15.69 0.12
C GLY A 66 17.44 -16.13 1.08
N LYS A 67 17.51 -15.75 2.35
CA LYS A 67 16.48 -16.09 3.35
C LYS A 67 15.29 -15.13 3.25
N PRO A 68 14.05 -15.62 3.28
CA PRO A 68 12.85 -14.76 3.30
C PRO A 68 12.87 -13.75 4.45
N LEU A 69 12.57 -12.49 4.14
CA LEU A 69 12.40 -11.44 5.15
C LEU A 69 11.05 -11.58 5.87
N GLY A 70 11.02 -11.25 7.16
CA GLY A 70 9.76 -11.12 7.91
C GLY A 70 8.91 -9.93 7.45
N PHE A 71 7.60 -9.99 7.65
CA PHE A 71 6.66 -8.93 7.24
C PHE A 71 7.02 -7.54 7.80
N ASP A 72 7.66 -7.47 8.97
CA ASP A 72 8.15 -6.22 9.57
C ASP A 72 9.18 -5.47 8.71
N LYS A 73 9.82 -6.16 7.77
CA LYS A 73 10.83 -5.61 6.86
C LYS A 73 10.31 -5.36 5.45
N TRP A 74 9.05 -5.67 5.18
CA TRP A 74 8.46 -5.50 3.86
C TRP A 74 8.02 -4.04 3.67
N CYS A 75 8.27 -3.49 2.49
CA CYS A 75 7.67 -2.22 2.07
C CYS A 75 6.39 -2.48 1.25
N LEU A 76 5.59 -1.43 1.01
CA LEU A 76 4.39 -1.47 0.16
C LEU A 76 4.62 -2.26 -1.12
N ASN A 77 5.76 -2.06 -1.77
CA ASN A 77 6.07 -2.72 -3.02
C ASN A 77 6.16 -4.25 -2.88
N ASN A 78 6.81 -4.74 -1.81
CA ASN A 78 6.89 -6.16 -1.55
C ASN A 78 5.49 -6.75 -1.32
N TYR A 79 4.66 -6.05 -0.55
CA TYR A 79 3.27 -6.47 -0.32
C TYR A 79 2.48 -6.57 -1.62
N MET A 80 2.62 -5.57 -2.50
CA MET A 80 1.89 -5.49 -3.77
C MET A 80 2.35 -6.58 -4.75
N ASP A 81 3.66 -6.80 -4.87
CA ASP A 81 4.21 -7.84 -5.73
C ASP A 81 3.74 -9.24 -5.29
N VAL A 82 3.82 -9.54 -3.98
CA VAL A 82 3.42 -10.83 -3.42
C VAL A 82 1.91 -11.04 -3.52
N THR A 83 1.10 -10.05 -3.16
CA THR A 83 -0.37 -10.18 -3.24
C THR A 83 -0.86 -10.28 -4.68
N HIS A 84 -0.19 -9.65 -5.63
CA HIS A 84 -0.46 -9.83 -7.05
C HIS A 84 -0.08 -11.23 -7.53
N GLU A 85 1.09 -11.77 -7.16
CA GLU A 85 1.49 -13.15 -7.51
C GLU A 85 0.50 -14.18 -6.94
N LEU A 86 -0.04 -13.93 -5.74
CA LEU A 86 -1.11 -14.71 -5.12
C LEU A 86 -2.50 -14.46 -5.70
N LYS A 87 -2.63 -13.59 -6.72
CA LYS A 87 -3.90 -13.20 -7.37
C LYS A 87 -4.94 -12.60 -6.42
N LEU A 88 -4.49 -11.97 -5.33
CA LEU A 88 -5.35 -11.27 -4.37
C LEU A 88 -5.70 -9.86 -4.85
N ILE A 89 -4.88 -9.29 -5.73
CA ILE A 89 -5.11 -8.01 -6.40
C ILE A 89 -4.85 -8.15 -7.90
N SER A 90 -5.50 -7.31 -8.71
CA SER A 90 -5.31 -7.22 -10.15
C SER A 90 -3.99 -6.54 -10.55
N GLN A 91 -3.62 -6.63 -11.82
CA GLN A 91 -2.46 -5.91 -12.36
C GLN A 91 -2.60 -4.39 -12.17
N THR A 92 -3.79 -3.83 -12.40
CA THR A 92 -4.07 -2.41 -12.09
C THR A 92 -3.85 -2.09 -10.61
N GLY A 93 -4.22 -3.03 -9.73
CA GLY A 93 -3.90 -2.93 -8.32
C GLY A 93 -2.38 -2.92 -8.10
N LYS A 94 -1.63 -3.79 -8.75
CA LYS A 94 -0.16 -3.77 -8.66
C LYS A 94 0.44 -2.46 -9.17
N ASP A 95 -0.07 -1.89 -10.26
CA ASP A 95 0.53 -0.71 -10.91
C ASP A 95 0.45 0.55 -10.05
N ILE A 96 -0.56 0.69 -9.18
CA ILE A 96 -0.58 1.81 -8.22
C ILE A 96 0.55 1.72 -7.19
N SER A 97 1.11 0.53 -6.95
CA SER A 97 2.31 0.42 -6.11
C SER A 97 3.48 1.19 -6.69
N ALA A 98 3.59 1.33 -8.02
CA ALA A 98 4.66 2.12 -8.63
C ALA A 98 4.50 3.61 -8.34
N VAL A 99 3.28 4.12 -8.52
CA VAL A 99 2.97 5.54 -8.28
C VAL A 99 3.07 5.88 -6.79
N LEU A 100 2.54 5.02 -5.92
CA LEU A 100 2.62 5.21 -4.47
C LEU A 100 4.03 4.93 -3.93
N ARG A 101 4.81 4.01 -4.49
CA ARG A 101 6.21 3.81 -4.04
C ARG A 101 7.01 5.10 -4.07
N ASP A 102 6.72 5.95 -5.05
CA ASP A 102 7.32 7.27 -5.17
C ASP A 102 6.74 8.29 -4.18
N TYR A 103 5.66 8.01 -3.42
CA TYR A 103 5.15 8.88 -2.34
C TYR A 103 6.25 9.30 -1.37
N ARG A 104 7.19 8.39 -1.04
CA ARG A 104 8.34 8.73 -0.17
C ARG A 104 9.31 9.67 -0.88
N ASN A 105 9.47 9.52 -2.19
CA ASN A 105 10.27 10.42 -3.02
C ASN A 105 9.68 11.83 -2.99
N PHE A 106 8.35 11.98 -3.08
CA PHE A 106 7.70 13.31 -3.01
C PHE A 106 7.80 14.02 -1.65
N ILE A 107 8.12 13.31 -0.57
CA ILE A 107 8.36 13.93 0.75
C ILE A 107 9.86 14.25 0.96
N HIS A 108 10.75 13.60 0.22
CA HIS A 108 12.18 13.85 0.37
C HIS A 108 12.52 15.23 -0.22
N PRO A 109 13.14 16.14 0.57
CA PRO A 109 13.44 17.50 0.11
C PRO A 109 14.23 17.55 -1.21
N LYS A 110 15.05 16.52 -1.46
CA LYS A 110 15.83 16.38 -2.71
C LYS A 110 14.99 16.27 -3.98
N GLU A 111 13.78 15.72 -3.91
CA GLU A 111 12.92 15.54 -5.09
C GLU A 111 12.02 16.75 -5.32
N GLU A 112 11.70 17.54 -4.27
CA GLU A 112 11.09 18.87 -4.44
C GLU A 112 11.97 19.77 -5.32
N TYR A 113 13.30 19.72 -5.15
CA TYR A 113 14.25 20.45 -6.00
C TYR A 113 14.25 19.99 -7.47
N LYS A 114 13.75 18.79 -7.78
CA LYS A 114 13.61 18.29 -9.16
C LYS A 114 12.30 18.70 -9.81
N GLY A 115 11.44 19.44 -9.11
CA GLY A 115 10.17 19.94 -9.63
C GLY A 115 9.09 18.86 -9.81
N THR A 116 9.23 17.70 -9.16
CA THR A 116 8.22 16.64 -9.24
C THR A 116 7.12 16.93 -8.21
N SER A 117 5.91 17.22 -8.69
CA SER A 117 4.75 17.61 -7.86
C SER A 117 3.56 16.71 -8.18
N ILE A 118 2.83 16.29 -7.15
CA ILE A 118 1.55 15.59 -7.29
C ILE A 118 0.44 16.63 -7.32
N SER A 119 -0.35 16.65 -8.40
CA SER A 119 -1.52 17.52 -8.45
C SER A 119 -2.69 16.97 -7.62
N PRO A 120 -3.66 17.80 -7.21
CA PRO A 120 -4.88 17.30 -6.59
C PRO A 120 -5.64 16.29 -7.47
N GLY A 121 -5.58 16.44 -8.80
CA GLY A 121 -6.16 15.48 -9.75
C GLY A 121 -5.49 14.11 -9.69
N ASP A 122 -4.16 14.07 -9.60
CA ASP A 122 -3.41 12.82 -9.43
C ASP A 122 -3.79 12.12 -8.13
N ALA A 123 -3.91 12.89 -7.04
CA ALA A 123 -4.34 12.35 -5.75
C ALA A 123 -5.77 11.77 -5.79
N GLN A 124 -6.68 12.39 -6.54
CA GLN A 124 -8.03 11.84 -6.75
C GLN A 124 -8.00 10.54 -7.55
N ILE A 125 -7.23 10.48 -8.64
CA ILE A 125 -7.09 9.25 -9.44
C ILE A 125 -6.50 8.12 -8.59
N MET A 126 -5.44 8.41 -7.85
CA MET A 126 -4.83 7.45 -6.91
C MET A 126 -5.82 6.98 -5.85
N TRP A 127 -6.67 7.88 -5.35
CA TRP A 127 -7.72 7.53 -4.40
C TRP A 127 -8.73 6.56 -4.99
N GLU A 128 -9.23 6.78 -6.21
CA GLU A 128 -10.15 5.85 -6.88
C GLU A 128 -9.55 4.45 -7.03
N ILE A 129 -8.28 4.36 -7.43
CA ILE A 129 -7.59 3.08 -7.56
C ILE A 129 -7.39 2.43 -6.19
N ALA A 130 -7.02 3.19 -5.15
CA ALA A 130 -6.86 2.68 -3.79
C ALA A 130 -8.17 2.10 -3.23
N LYS A 131 -9.31 2.73 -3.53
CA LYS A 131 -10.63 2.17 -3.22
C LYS A 131 -10.86 0.84 -3.93
N GLY A 132 -10.51 0.76 -5.21
CA GLY A 132 -10.60 -0.47 -6.01
C GLY A 132 -9.74 -1.62 -5.46
N VAL A 133 -8.51 -1.34 -5.03
CA VAL A 133 -7.63 -2.33 -4.37
C VAL A 133 -8.22 -2.76 -3.03
N THR A 134 -8.67 -1.81 -2.22
CA THR A 134 -9.29 -2.10 -0.92
C THR A 134 -10.50 -3.02 -1.09
N GLY A 135 -11.35 -2.76 -2.08
CA GLY A 135 -12.49 -3.63 -2.41
C GLY A 135 -12.10 -5.05 -2.85
N GLN A 136 -10.91 -5.26 -3.41
CA GLN A 136 -10.39 -6.60 -3.73
C GLN A 136 -9.89 -7.33 -2.48
N LEU A 137 -9.23 -6.61 -1.57
CA LEU A 137 -8.65 -7.17 -0.34
C LEU A 137 -9.71 -7.56 0.71
N LEU A 138 -10.86 -6.89 0.70
CA LEU A 138 -11.96 -7.12 1.66
C LEU A 138 -12.90 -8.28 1.27
N LYS A 139 -12.69 -8.93 0.12
CA LYS A 139 -13.42 -10.14 -0.30
C LYS A 139 -12.89 -11.39 0.39
#